data_AF-A0A3M1XYG6-F1
#
_entry.id   AF-A0A3M1XYG6-F1
#
_cell.length_a   1.000
_cell.length_b   1.000
_cell.length_c   1.000
_cell.angle_alpha   90.00
_cell.angle_beta   90.00
_cell.angle_gamma   90.00
#
_symmetry.space_group_name_H-M   'P 1'
#
loop_
_entity.id
_entity.type
_entity.pdbx_description
1 polymer ?
#
loop_
_entity_poly.entity_id
_entity_poly.type
_entity_poly.pdbx_seq_one_letter_code
_entity_poly.pdbx_strand_id
1 'polypeptide(L)'
;MMRFKALGDFQTPLELAKQIVQCIMAHEHHWTRALEPTCGKGNFIQALLQAPIPPQEIIGVEYQLRYVQQARQLIRTQPDQRSSIQIIHADVFSVDWQHDITWKTCGPLLIVGNPPWVTNAALGTLNAANHPQKTNPKNLQGLAAITGDANFDLAESIIWQLIQAFQKDEPTLAFICKTSVARNILQQAAKTHIPIQTARLYHIDAKRWFNAAVDACLFVMELRQGAANYQAQVFDRLDAPNHQHTIAYTNGHLIADVQSYQQWAFIDGTSSLSWRSGLKHDAATIMELTDKNGSWYNRLGERVDVEPAYVYPLVKGSDIQRLFLGKTPHKRAVIVPQKRLGEDTTHLAHTAPKLWAYLNEHAAHFKKENRPYIATNRPSPFSVSAIIPFHPIKSRCQGFIKTHDSSSYVHTKSGQFC
;
A
#
# COMPACT_ATOMS: atom_id res chain seq x y z
N MET A 1 -0.14 20.56 16.07
CA MET A 1 -1.11 19.59 15.53
C MET A 1 -0.70 19.03 14.16
N MET A 2 -0.14 19.83 13.22
CA MET A 2 0.36 19.34 11.91
C MET A 2 1.59 18.40 11.99
N ARG A 3 2.48 18.56 12.98
CA ARG A 3 3.70 17.74 13.13
C ARG A 3 3.46 16.27 13.51
N PHE A 4 2.38 15.98 14.24
CA PHE A 4 2.09 14.62 14.75
C PHE A 4 1.47 13.72 13.67
N LYS A 5 0.52 14.24 12.89
CA LYS A 5 -0.04 13.52 11.71
C LYS A 5 1.04 13.14 10.70
N ALA A 6 2.10 13.92 10.62
CA ALA A 6 3.20 13.68 9.70
C ALA A 6 3.95 12.38 10.04
N LEU A 7 4.06 12.01 11.32
CA LEU A 7 4.67 10.75 11.75
C LEU A 7 3.74 9.53 11.64
N GLY A 8 2.55 9.68 11.04
CA GLY A 8 1.54 8.62 11.01
C GLY A 8 0.90 8.34 12.37
N ASP A 9 0.99 9.27 13.31
CA ASP A 9 0.43 9.16 14.67
C ASP A 9 -1.10 9.38 14.66
N PHE A 10 -1.83 8.29 14.42
CA PHE A 10 -3.28 8.22 14.44
C PHE A 10 -3.76 7.53 15.72
N GLN A 11 -3.89 8.28 16.81
CA GLN A 11 -4.40 7.73 18.07
C GLN A 11 -5.81 7.15 17.90
N THR A 12 -5.97 5.86 18.20
CA THR A 12 -7.25 5.15 18.15
C THR A 12 -8.21 5.70 19.20
N PRO A 13 -9.39 6.23 18.82
CA PRO A 13 -10.41 6.61 19.79
C PRO A 13 -10.83 5.42 20.67
N LEU A 14 -11.09 5.65 21.96
CA LEU A 14 -11.47 4.58 22.90
C LEU A 14 -12.72 3.81 22.42
N GLU A 15 -13.68 4.50 21.81
CA GLU A 15 -14.89 3.86 21.24
C GLU A 15 -14.53 2.80 20.19
N LEU A 16 -13.64 3.13 19.26
CA LEU A 16 -13.16 2.20 18.24
C LEU A 16 -12.35 1.05 18.87
N ALA A 17 -11.48 1.35 19.82
CA ALA A 17 -10.69 0.33 20.52
C ALA A 17 -11.60 -0.70 21.22
N LYS A 18 -12.69 -0.26 21.86
CA LYS A 18 -13.69 -1.14 22.45
C LYS A 18 -14.38 -2.02 21.42
N GLN A 19 -14.82 -1.45 20.29
CA GLN A 19 -15.45 -2.23 19.21
C GLN A 19 -14.51 -3.29 18.65
N ILE A 20 -13.21 -2.97 18.53
CA ILE A 20 -12.20 -3.91 18.07
C ILE A 20 -11.97 -5.02 19.10
N VAL A 21 -11.81 -4.68 20.39
CA VAL A 21 -11.65 -5.69 21.45
C VAL A 21 -12.86 -6.63 21.49
N GLN A 22 -14.08 -6.10 21.37
CA GLN A 22 -15.30 -6.89 21.28
C GLN A 22 -15.31 -7.81 20.04
N CYS A 23 -14.93 -7.28 18.87
CA CYS A 23 -14.82 -8.05 17.63
C CYS A 23 -13.83 -9.21 17.74
N ILE A 24 -12.66 -8.99 18.33
CA ILE A 24 -11.65 -10.05 18.53
C ILE A 24 -12.17 -11.10 19.52
N MET A 25 -12.77 -10.66 20.63
CA MET A 25 -13.29 -11.55 21.66
C MET A 25 -14.50 -12.39 21.25
N ALA A 26 -15.17 -12.03 20.14
CA ALA A 26 -16.26 -12.84 19.57
C ALA A 26 -15.76 -14.17 18.99
N HIS A 27 -14.47 -14.27 18.64
CA HIS A 27 -13.87 -15.46 18.04
C HIS A 27 -12.99 -16.24 19.03
N GLU A 28 -12.34 -15.56 19.97
CA GLU A 28 -11.50 -16.18 21.00
C GLU A 28 -11.73 -15.48 22.35
N HIS A 29 -12.28 -16.23 23.32
CA HIS A 29 -12.86 -15.64 24.53
C HIS A 29 -11.88 -15.34 25.67
N HIS A 30 -10.60 -15.71 25.54
CA HIS A 30 -9.66 -15.52 26.65
C HIS A 30 -8.21 -15.35 26.22
N TRP A 31 -7.61 -14.22 26.63
CA TRP A 31 -6.18 -13.93 26.52
C TRP A 31 -5.63 -13.76 27.91
N THR A 32 -4.58 -14.51 28.26
CA THR A 32 -3.91 -14.30 29.55
C THR A 32 -2.96 -13.11 29.47
N ARG A 33 -2.34 -12.91 28.30
CA ARG A 33 -1.33 -11.90 28.04
C ARG A 33 -1.76 -11.00 26.88
N ALA A 34 -1.49 -9.71 26.99
CA ALA A 34 -1.67 -8.78 25.88
C ALA A 34 -0.47 -7.85 25.69
N LEU A 35 -0.05 -7.66 24.44
CA LEU A 35 1.00 -6.74 24.03
C LEU A 35 0.43 -5.66 23.10
N GLU A 36 0.64 -4.39 23.45
CA GLU A 36 0.38 -3.24 22.57
C GLU A 36 1.73 -2.57 22.20
N PRO A 37 2.32 -2.88 21.02
CA PRO A 37 3.70 -2.52 20.68
C PRO A 37 3.91 -1.04 20.32
N THR A 38 2.81 -0.29 20.16
CA THR A 38 2.80 1.16 19.87
C THR A 38 1.62 1.80 20.61
N CYS A 39 1.64 1.75 21.94
CA CYS A 39 0.43 1.92 22.74
C CYS A 39 -0.14 3.34 22.81
N GLY A 40 0.60 4.34 22.37
CA GLY A 40 0.16 5.72 22.37
C GLY A 40 -0.37 6.13 23.75
N LYS A 41 -1.57 6.69 23.76
CA LYS A 41 -2.25 7.12 25.00
C LYS A 41 -2.79 5.98 25.85
N GLY A 42 -2.71 4.73 25.39
CA GLY A 42 -3.19 3.54 26.11
C GLY A 42 -4.68 3.25 25.95
N ASN A 43 -5.31 3.69 24.85
CA ASN A 43 -6.75 3.47 24.64
C ASN A 43 -7.10 2.00 24.38
N PHE A 44 -6.24 1.21 23.73
CA PHE A 44 -6.45 -0.24 23.59
C PHE A 44 -6.23 -0.95 24.93
N ILE A 45 -5.18 -0.61 25.69
CA ILE A 45 -5.02 -1.08 27.07
C ILE A 45 -6.29 -0.79 27.90
N GLN A 46 -6.83 0.42 27.83
CA GLN A 46 -8.07 0.76 28.53
C GLN A 46 -9.26 -0.07 28.06
N ALA A 47 -9.40 -0.30 26.75
CA ALA A 47 -10.45 -1.14 26.20
C ALA A 47 -10.32 -2.62 26.65
N LEU A 48 -9.10 -3.16 26.72
CA LEU A 48 -8.82 -4.50 27.23
C LEU A 48 -9.21 -4.65 28.70
N LEU A 49 -8.90 -3.66 29.54
CA LEU A 49 -9.27 -3.68 30.97
C LEU A 49 -10.80 -3.63 31.19
N GLN A 50 -11.52 -2.99 30.27
CA GLN A 50 -12.98 -2.88 30.29
C GLN A 50 -13.68 -4.09 29.66
N ALA A 51 -12.94 -5.06 29.14
CA ALA A 51 -13.51 -6.31 28.66
C ALA A 51 -14.09 -7.14 29.82
N PRO A 52 -15.05 -8.05 29.56
CA PRO A 52 -15.61 -8.92 30.59
C PRO A 52 -14.53 -9.74 31.31
N ILE A 53 -13.56 -10.24 30.55
CA ILE A 53 -12.41 -10.99 31.06
C ILE A 53 -11.14 -10.29 30.54
N PRO A 54 -10.54 -9.37 31.32
CA PRO A 54 -9.32 -8.69 30.91
C PRO A 54 -8.11 -9.66 30.99
N PRO A 55 -7.05 -9.43 30.20
CA PRO A 55 -5.80 -10.16 30.33
C PRO A 55 -5.15 -9.93 31.71
N GLN A 56 -4.57 -10.99 32.28
CA GLN A 56 -3.87 -10.92 33.57
C GLN A 56 -2.60 -10.08 33.49
N GLU A 57 -1.99 -9.99 32.32
CA GLU A 57 -0.77 -9.21 32.10
C GLU A 57 -0.85 -8.44 30.78
N ILE A 58 -0.61 -7.13 30.85
CA ILE A 58 -0.66 -6.23 29.69
C ILE A 58 0.63 -5.42 29.64
N ILE A 59 1.33 -5.50 28.50
CA ILE A 59 2.55 -4.74 28.24
C ILE A 59 2.28 -3.77 27.09
N GLY A 60 2.55 -2.49 27.31
CA GLY A 60 2.52 -1.45 26.29
C GLY A 60 3.93 -0.92 26.00
N VAL A 61 4.27 -0.74 24.73
CA VAL A 61 5.52 -0.09 24.30
C VAL A 61 5.18 1.21 23.57
N GLU A 62 5.83 2.32 23.92
CA GLU A 62 5.60 3.60 23.28
C GLU A 62 6.90 4.44 23.21
N TYR A 63 7.14 5.03 22.04
CA TYR A 63 8.33 5.84 21.77
C TYR A 63 8.18 7.28 22.28
N GLN A 64 7.00 7.87 22.20
CA GLN A 64 6.77 9.26 22.61
C GLN A 64 6.57 9.34 24.13
N LEU A 65 7.55 9.92 24.82
CA LEU A 65 7.51 10.09 26.28
C LEU A 65 6.22 10.74 26.80
N ARG A 66 5.64 11.69 26.05
CA ARG A 66 4.35 12.32 26.39
C ARG A 66 3.22 11.30 26.48
N TYR A 67 3.16 10.36 25.53
CA TYR A 67 2.15 9.32 25.49
C TYR A 67 2.39 8.25 26.54
N VAL A 68 3.65 7.89 26.81
CA VAL A 68 4.01 7.06 27.97
C VAL A 68 3.47 7.65 29.28
N GLN A 69 3.65 8.96 29.50
CA GLN A 69 3.13 9.64 30.69
C GLN A 69 1.60 9.59 30.75
N GLN A 70 0.92 9.82 29.62
CA GLN A 70 -0.54 9.76 29.54
C GLN A 70 -1.08 8.34 29.80
N ALA A 71 -0.49 7.32 29.18
CA ALA A 71 -0.87 5.91 29.41
C ALA A 71 -0.65 5.51 30.86
N ARG A 72 0.51 5.84 31.46
CA ARG A 72 0.78 5.58 32.89
C ARG A 72 -0.19 6.31 33.81
N GLN A 73 -0.58 7.54 33.48
CA GLN A 73 -1.56 8.29 34.28
C GLN A 73 -2.95 7.66 34.19
N LEU A 74 -3.37 7.25 33.00
CA LEU A 74 -4.62 6.52 32.77
C LEU A 74 -4.69 5.27 33.65
N ILE A 75 -3.63 4.47 33.66
CA ILE A 75 -3.54 3.25 34.47
C ILE A 75 -3.57 3.55 35.98
N ARG A 76 -2.85 4.58 36.44
CA ARG A 76 -2.83 4.96 37.87
C ARG A 76 -4.18 5.44 38.39
N THR A 77 -4.94 6.12 37.54
CA THR A 77 -6.26 6.67 37.91
C THR A 77 -7.39 5.64 37.79
N GLN A 78 -7.16 4.54 37.08
CA GLN A 78 -8.10 3.44 36.89
C GLN A 78 -7.39 2.09 37.17
N PRO A 79 -6.97 1.83 38.42
CA PRO A 79 -6.30 0.59 38.74
C PRO A 79 -7.25 -0.60 38.57
N ASP A 80 -6.75 -1.67 37.96
CA ASP A 80 -7.47 -2.93 37.83
C ASP A 80 -6.75 -4.00 38.67
N GLN A 81 -7.44 -4.61 39.63
CA GLN A 81 -6.85 -5.63 40.50
C GLN A 81 -6.68 -6.98 39.80
N ARG A 82 -7.31 -7.18 38.63
CA ARG A 82 -7.27 -8.43 37.85
C ARG A 82 -6.08 -8.47 36.89
N SER A 83 -5.45 -7.32 36.61
CA SER A 83 -4.46 -7.18 35.53
C SER A 83 -3.19 -6.46 36.01
N SER A 84 -2.01 -7.04 35.76
CA SER A 84 -0.73 -6.35 35.89
C SER A 84 -0.43 -5.59 34.60
N ILE A 85 -0.09 -4.29 34.70
CA ILE A 85 0.11 -3.44 33.52
C ILE A 85 1.48 -2.77 33.57
N GLN A 86 2.25 -2.89 32.48
CA GLN A 86 3.55 -2.26 32.32
C GLN A 86 3.60 -1.41 31.05
N ILE A 87 4.05 -0.15 31.18
CA ILE A 87 4.33 0.73 30.04
C ILE A 87 5.83 0.94 29.92
N ILE A 88 6.41 0.48 28.81
CA ILE A 88 7.83 0.58 28.47
C ILE A 88 8.02 1.75 27.51
N HIS A 89 8.99 2.61 27.82
CA HIS A 89 9.39 3.71 26.92
C HIS A 89 10.55 3.22 26.05
N ALA A 90 10.26 2.89 24.81
CA ALA A 90 11.25 2.36 23.86
C ALA A 90 10.82 2.62 22.41
N ASP A 91 11.78 2.59 21.50
CA ASP A 91 11.50 2.48 20.07
C ASP A 91 11.14 1.02 19.74
N VAL A 92 9.97 0.81 19.15
CA VAL A 92 9.46 -0.51 18.72
C VAL A 92 10.46 -1.28 17.85
N PHE A 93 11.32 -0.59 17.08
CA PHE A 93 12.34 -1.21 16.24
C PHE A 93 13.61 -1.61 16.99
N SER A 94 13.85 -1.02 18.17
CA SER A 94 15.03 -1.32 18.99
C SER A 94 14.77 -2.39 20.05
N VAL A 95 13.51 -2.74 20.29
CA VAL A 95 13.15 -3.78 21.27
C VAL A 95 13.57 -5.16 20.75
N ASP A 96 14.35 -5.89 21.54
CA ASP A 96 14.51 -7.32 21.38
C ASP A 96 13.31 -8.02 22.02
N TRP A 97 12.29 -8.31 21.20
CA TRP A 97 11.02 -8.87 21.66
C TRP A 97 11.13 -10.19 22.42
N GLN A 98 12.23 -10.95 22.24
CA GLN A 98 12.43 -12.23 22.93
C GLN A 98 13.13 -12.06 24.28
N HIS A 99 13.91 -10.99 24.46
CA HIS A 99 14.74 -10.79 25.67
C HIS A 99 14.26 -9.61 26.53
N ASP A 100 13.82 -8.51 25.91
CA ASP A 100 13.42 -7.28 26.61
C ASP A 100 11.99 -7.36 27.16
N ILE A 101 11.16 -8.27 26.63
CA ILE A 101 9.78 -8.48 27.08
C ILE A 101 9.74 -9.74 27.96
N THR A 102 9.62 -9.53 29.27
CA THR A 102 9.47 -10.62 30.24
C THR A 102 8.03 -10.70 30.73
N TRP A 103 7.42 -11.87 30.58
CA TRP A 103 6.08 -12.18 31.08
C TRP A 103 6.16 -12.84 32.45
N LYS A 104 5.30 -12.41 33.39
CA LYS A 104 5.11 -13.04 34.70
C LYS A 104 4.10 -14.19 34.64
N THR A 105 3.23 -14.16 33.63
CA THR A 105 2.19 -15.15 33.40
C THR A 105 2.51 -15.99 32.15
N CYS A 106 1.87 -17.15 32.04
CA CYS A 106 1.91 -18.01 30.86
C CYS A 106 0.50 -18.14 30.29
N GLY A 107 0.38 -18.39 28.98
CA GLY A 107 -0.91 -18.61 28.33
C GLY A 107 -1.06 -17.85 27.01
N PRO A 108 -2.27 -17.87 26.43
CA PRO A 108 -2.57 -17.25 25.15
C PRO A 108 -2.18 -15.78 25.11
N LEU A 109 -1.51 -15.37 24.04
CA LEU A 109 -1.01 -14.02 23.81
C LEU A 109 -1.80 -13.31 22.71
N LEU A 110 -2.37 -12.16 23.05
CA LEU A 110 -2.90 -11.20 22.09
C LEU A 110 -1.86 -10.10 21.82
N ILE A 111 -1.53 -9.86 20.56
CA ILE A 111 -0.75 -8.70 20.15
C ILE A 111 -1.68 -7.78 19.37
N VAL A 112 -1.97 -6.59 19.90
CA VAL A 112 -3.02 -5.70 19.36
C VAL A 112 -2.51 -4.27 19.23
N GLY A 113 -3.04 -3.50 18.29
CA GLY A 113 -2.79 -2.06 18.28
C GLY A 113 -3.08 -1.36 16.96
N ASN A 114 -2.63 -0.10 16.88
CA ASN A 114 -2.65 0.69 15.66
C ASN A 114 -1.23 1.23 15.40
N PRO A 115 -0.39 0.49 14.65
CA PRO A 115 0.94 0.94 14.29
C PRO A 115 0.87 2.22 13.43
N PRO A 116 1.93 3.05 13.38
CA PRO A 116 1.93 4.31 12.65
C PRO A 116 1.76 4.13 11.12
N TRP A 117 0.90 4.94 10.50
CA TRP A 117 0.60 4.87 9.06
C TRP A 117 1.46 5.82 8.24
N VAL A 118 2.75 5.53 8.14
CA VAL A 118 3.71 6.39 7.44
C VAL A 118 4.67 5.56 6.61
N THR A 119 5.07 6.08 5.45
CA THR A 119 6.08 5.41 4.62
C THR A 119 7.49 5.88 4.97
N ASN A 120 8.49 5.07 4.65
CA ASN A 120 9.90 5.44 4.81
C ASN A 120 10.27 6.74 4.08
N ALA A 121 9.74 6.97 2.87
CA ALA A 121 9.95 8.22 2.15
C ALA A 121 9.34 9.42 2.90
N ALA A 122 8.13 9.29 3.41
CA ALA A 122 7.48 10.36 4.17
C ALA A 122 8.25 10.68 5.46
N LEU A 123 8.71 9.66 6.19
CA LEU A 123 9.58 9.85 7.36
C LEU A 123 10.92 10.51 6.99
N GLY A 124 11.53 10.10 5.88
CA GLY A 124 12.78 10.68 5.39
C GLY A 124 12.65 12.17 5.07
N THR A 125 11.56 12.60 4.43
CA THR A 125 11.28 14.02 4.16
C THR A 125 11.02 14.81 5.44
N LEU A 126 10.34 14.21 6.42
CA LEU A 126 10.04 14.86 7.71
C LEU A 126 11.26 14.99 8.61
N ASN A 127 12.14 13.99 8.58
CA ASN A 127 13.40 14.00 9.31
C ASN A 127 14.46 14.84 8.62
N ALA A 128 14.44 15.03 7.29
CA ALA A 128 15.40 15.90 6.59
C ALA A 128 15.33 17.38 7.03
N ALA A 129 14.23 17.81 7.64
CA ALA A 129 14.10 19.14 8.26
C ALA A 129 14.88 19.28 9.58
N ASN A 130 15.40 18.19 10.16
CA ASN A 130 16.27 18.15 11.33
C ASN A 130 17.56 17.37 10.97
N HIS A 131 18.70 18.05 10.92
CA HIS A 131 20.07 17.61 10.52
C HIS A 131 20.58 16.20 10.97
N PRO A 132 21.71 15.68 10.42
CA PRO A 132 21.78 14.43 9.65
C PRO A 132 22.39 13.23 10.39
N GLN A 133 21.90 12.03 10.09
CA GLN A 133 22.63 10.89 9.49
C GLN A 133 21.67 9.71 9.45
N LYS A 134 21.51 9.10 8.27
CA LYS A 134 20.75 7.85 8.11
C LYS A 134 21.50 6.71 8.79
N THR A 135 21.16 6.41 10.02
CA THR A 135 21.39 5.07 10.57
C THR A 135 20.18 4.22 10.17
N ASN A 136 20.30 3.48 9.06
CA ASN A 136 19.37 2.40 8.78
C ASN A 136 19.56 1.34 9.89
N PRO A 137 18.56 1.06 10.76
CA PRO A 137 18.67 -0.08 11.65
C PRO A 137 18.88 -1.34 10.82
N LYS A 138 19.90 -2.12 11.18
CA LYS A 138 20.39 -3.29 10.44
C LYS A 138 19.30 -4.34 10.13
N ASN A 139 18.14 -4.28 10.77
CA ASN A 139 16.99 -5.18 10.53
C ASN A 139 16.02 -4.72 9.42
N LEU A 140 16.06 -3.47 8.95
CA LEU A 140 15.21 -3.03 7.84
C LEU A 140 15.72 -3.52 6.47
N GLN A 141 16.99 -3.94 6.37
CA GLN A 141 17.62 -4.31 5.09
C GLN A 141 16.98 -5.56 4.47
N GLY A 142 16.54 -6.54 5.25
CA GLY A 142 15.93 -7.78 4.73
C GLY A 142 14.55 -7.57 4.09
N LEU A 143 13.72 -6.70 4.68
CA LEU A 143 12.34 -6.45 4.24
C LEU A 143 12.25 -5.35 3.16
N ALA A 144 13.08 -4.32 3.28
CA ALA A 144 13.10 -3.19 2.35
C ALA A 144 13.73 -3.60 1.00
N ALA A 145 14.78 -4.44 1.02
CA ALA A 145 15.45 -4.95 -0.19
C ALA A 145 14.54 -5.82 -1.08
N ILE A 146 13.49 -6.43 -0.53
CA ILE A 146 12.52 -7.25 -1.27
C ILE A 146 11.40 -6.38 -1.88
N THR A 147 11.10 -5.20 -1.32
CA THR A 147 9.84 -4.46 -1.58
C THR A 147 10.00 -3.05 -2.16
N GLY A 148 11.22 -2.52 -2.25
CA GLY A 148 11.52 -1.21 -2.82
C GLY A 148 11.41 -0.08 -1.80
N ASP A 149 12.56 0.35 -1.29
CA ASP A 149 12.81 1.12 -0.06
C ASP A 149 11.99 2.41 0.18
N ALA A 150 11.33 3.01 -0.82
CA ALA A 150 10.69 4.32 -0.68
C ALA A 150 9.20 4.28 -0.28
N ASN A 151 8.44 3.29 -0.75
CA ASN A 151 6.97 3.23 -0.57
C ASN A 151 6.52 2.23 0.51
N PHE A 152 7.46 1.70 1.28
CA PHE A 152 7.21 0.73 2.34
C PHE A 152 6.56 1.39 3.55
N ASP A 153 5.50 0.78 4.11
CA ASP A 153 4.74 1.30 5.25
C ASP A 153 5.32 0.78 6.57
N LEU A 154 5.52 1.68 7.53
CA LEU A 154 6.15 1.36 8.81
C LEU A 154 5.36 0.29 9.60
N ALA A 155 4.04 0.29 9.48
CA ALA A 155 3.18 -0.72 10.10
C ALA A 155 3.53 -2.15 9.62
N GLU A 156 3.90 -2.31 8.34
CA GLU A 156 4.27 -3.61 7.77
C GLU A 156 5.53 -4.17 8.46
N SER A 157 6.56 -3.35 8.68
CA SER A 157 7.77 -3.78 9.41
C SER A 157 7.48 -4.20 10.84
N ILE A 158 6.67 -3.41 11.57
CA ILE A 158 6.35 -3.69 12.98
C ILE A 158 5.61 -5.02 13.09
N ILE A 159 4.56 -5.19 12.29
CA ILE A 159 3.75 -6.42 12.29
C ILE A 159 4.65 -7.62 11.94
N TRP A 160 5.51 -7.49 10.93
CA TRP A 160 6.41 -8.57 10.54
C TRP A 160 7.42 -8.94 11.64
N GLN A 161 8.04 -7.96 12.28
CA GLN A 161 8.98 -8.17 13.39
C GLN A 161 8.31 -8.92 14.55
N LEU A 162 7.05 -8.57 14.86
CA LEU A 162 6.27 -9.23 15.92
C LEU A 162 5.89 -10.67 15.54
N ILE A 163 5.49 -10.91 14.28
CA ILE A 163 5.26 -12.29 13.79
C ILE A 163 6.53 -13.13 13.97
N GLN A 164 7.69 -12.62 13.55
CA GLN A 164 8.94 -13.36 13.65
C GLN A 164 9.33 -13.66 15.09
N ALA A 165 9.15 -12.68 15.98
CA ALA A 165 9.48 -12.79 17.40
C ALA A 165 8.59 -13.80 18.13
N PHE A 166 7.27 -13.74 17.89
CA PHE A 166 6.27 -14.42 18.70
C PHE A 166 5.61 -15.64 18.03
N GLN A 167 5.90 -15.99 16.77
CA GLN A 167 5.24 -17.14 16.09
C GLN A 167 5.29 -18.47 16.88
N LYS A 168 6.29 -18.66 17.75
CA LYS A 168 6.41 -19.85 18.62
C LYS A 168 5.45 -19.83 19.81
N ASP A 169 5.02 -18.65 20.24
CA ASP A 169 4.01 -18.46 21.30
C ASP A 169 2.57 -18.65 20.80
N GLU A 170 2.40 -18.98 19.51
CA GLU A 170 1.10 -19.14 18.86
C GLU A 170 0.14 -17.95 19.13
N PRO A 171 0.56 -16.69 18.88
CA PRO A 171 -0.23 -15.53 19.24
C PRO A 171 -1.42 -15.35 18.31
N THR A 172 -2.38 -14.56 18.78
CA THR A 172 -3.32 -13.86 17.91
C THR A 172 -2.84 -12.44 17.74
N LEU A 173 -2.68 -11.99 16.50
CA LEU A 173 -2.30 -10.62 16.17
C LEU A 173 -3.50 -9.88 15.59
N ALA A 174 -3.77 -8.67 16.06
CA ALA A 174 -4.91 -7.86 15.65
C ALA A 174 -4.52 -6.39 15.48
N PHE A 175 -4.34 -5.93 14.25
CA PHE A 175 -3.85 -4.57 13.99
C PHE A 175 -4.78 -3.77 13.10
N ILE A 176 -5.02 -2.51 13.47
CA ILE A 176 -5.54 -1.53 12.53
C ILE A 176 -4.40 -1.15 11.58
N CYS A 177 -4.58 -1.39 10.28
CA CYS A 177 -3.59 -1.05 9.27
C CYS A 177 -4.26 -0.74 7.93
N LYS A 178 -3.49 -0.27 6.95
CA LYS A 178 -3.97 -0.17 5.57
C LYS A 178 -4.28 -1.56 5.04
N THR A 179 -5.35 -1.71 4.26
CA THR A 179 -5.71 -2.99 3.62
C THR A 179 -4.57 -3.55 2.76
N SER A 180 -3.75 -2.68 2.16
CA SER A 180 -2.55 -3.09 1.44
C SER A 180 -1.47 -3.73 2.32
N VAL A 181 -1.32 -3.29 3.58
CA VAL A 181 -0.36 -3.85 4.54
C VAL A 181 -0.79 -5.27 4.93
N ALA A 182 -2.06 -5.47 5.28
CA ALA A 182 -2.60 -6.80 5.58
C ALA A 182 -2.35 -7.81 4.44
N ARG A 183 -2.60 -7.38 3.20
CA ARG A 183 -2.35 -8.17 1.97
C ARG A 183 -0.86 -8.50 1.78
N ASN A 184 0.03 -7.54 2.00
CA ASN A 184 1.47 -7.77 1.90
C ASN A 184 1.97 -8.74 2.98
N ILE A 185 1.48 -8.61 4.22
CA ILE A 185 1.80 -9.53 5.31
C ILE A 185 1.32 -10.95 4.96
N LEU A 186 0.10 -11.12 4.46
CA LEU A 186 -0.42 -12.43 4.03
C LEU A 186 0.45 -13.06 2.93
N GLN A 187 0.85 -12.26 1.94
CA GLN A 187 1.78 -12.71 0.88
C GLN A 187 3.15 -13.10 1.44
N GLN A 188 3.71 -12.30 2.35
CA GLN A 188 5.03 -12.54 2.92
C GLN A 188 5.01 -13.77 3.84
N ALA A 189 3.95 -13.93 4.63
CA ALA A 189 3.69 -15.11 5.45
C ALA A 189 3.66 -16.38 4.59
N ALA A 190 2.99 -16.34 3.43
CA ALA A 190 2.96 -17.48 2.51
C ALA A 190 4.34 -17.82 1.93
N LYS A 191 5.11 -16.80 1.50
CA LYS A 191 6.47 -17.01 0.96
C LYS A 191 7.45 -17.58 1.98
N THR A 192 7.26 -17.27 3.25
CA THR A 192 8.15 -17.65 4.35
C THR A 192 7.58 -18.77 5.22
N HIS A 193 6.46 -19.36 4.81
CA HIS A 193 5.84 -20.50 5.47
C HIS A 193 5.45 -20.24 6.93
N ILE A 194 5.00 -19.02 7.25
CA ILE A 194 4.45 -18.70 8.57
C ILE A 194 3.15 -19.50 8.78
N PRO A 195 2.96 -20.13 9.96
CA PRO A 195 1.83 -21.04 10.18
C PRO A 195 0.58 -20.25 10.63
N ILE A 196 -0.04 -19.54 9.68
CA ILE A 196 -1.34 -18.88 9.89
C ILE A 196 -2.43 -19.94 9.91
N GLN A 197 -3.21 -20.03 10.99
CA GLN A 197 -4.38 -20.91 11.07
C GLN A 197 -5.62 -20.21 10.48
N THR A 198 -5.87 -18.98 10.90
CA THR A 198 -6.98 -18.17 10.41
C THR A 198 -6.52 -16.73 10.19
N ALA A 199 -7.14 -16.06 9.22
CA ALA A 199 -6.95 -14.64 8.97
C ALA A 199 -8.29 -13.98 8.60
N ARG A 200 -8.52 -12.76 9.10
CA ARG A 200 -9.74 -11.99 8.90
C ARG A 200 -9.41 -10.52 8.73
N LEU A 201 -10.09 -9.85 7.81
CA LEU A 201 -10.00 -8.41 7.59
C LEU A 201 -11.39 -7.82 7.79
N TYR A 202 -11.51 -6.85 8.70
CA TYR A 202 -12.74 -6.10 8.89
C TYR A 202 -12.50 -4.66 8.44
N HIS A 203 -13.26 -4.18 7.46
CA HIS A 203 -13.07 -2.84 6.96
C HIS A 203 -13.35 -1.78 8.04
N ILE A 204 -12.49 -0.76 8.08
CA ILE A 204 -12.54 0.36 9.02
C ILE A 204 -12.67 1.65 8.23
N ASP A 205 -13.69 2.45 8.54
CA ASP A 205 -13.85 3.79 7.98
C ASP A 205 -12.78 4.74 8.52
N ALA A 206 -11.61 4.75 7.87
CA ALA A 206 -10.49 5.58 8.24
C ALA A 206 -10.80 7.08 8.15
N LYS A 207 -11.74 7.47 7.28
CA LYS A 207 -12.16 8.86 7.14
C LYS A 207 -12.95 9.29 8.38
N ARG A 208 -13.89 8.47 8.84
CA ARG A 208 -14.64 8.71 10.08
C ARG A 208 -13.75 8.74 11.31
N TRP A 209 -12.90 7.73 11.49
CA TRP A 209 -12.17 7.53 12.75
C TRP A 209 -10.88 8.36 12.87
N PHE A 210 -10.20 8.59 11.74
CA PHE A 210 -8.87 9.19 11.72
C PHE A 210 -8.77 10.44 10.83
N ASN A 211 -9.84 10.77 10.10
CA ASN A 211 -9.84 11.77 9.03
C ASN A 211 -8.73 11.51 8.00
N ALA A 212 -8.50 10.23 7.68
CA ALA A 212 -7.52 9.77 6.70
C ALA A 212 -8.23 9.21 5.46
N ALA A 213 -7.78 9.59 4.26
CA ALA A 213 -8.32 9.12 2.99
C ALA A 213 -7.56 7.88 2.50
N VAL A 214 -7.66 6.78 3.26
CA VAL A 214 -7.00 5.50 2.97
C VAL A 214 -7.96 4.35 3.17
N ASP A 215 -7.75 3.26 2.45
CA ASP A 215 -8.43 1.98 2.68
C ASP A 215 -7.75 1.28 3.87
N ALA A 216 -8.52 1.04 4.94
CA ALA A 216 -8.02 0.49 6.19
C ALA A 216 -8.90 -0.65 6.70
N CYS A 217 -8.28 -1.53 7.48
CA CYS A 217 -8.95 -2.66 8.09
C CYS A 217 -8.38 -2.95 9.48
N LEU A 218 -9.18 -3.60 10.33
CA LEU A 218 -8.66 -4.46 11.38
C LEU A 218 -8.23 -5.77 10.74
N PHE A 219 -6.95 -6.08 10.78
CA PHE A 219 -6.39 -7.35 10.33
C PHE A 219 -6.13 -8.24 11.53
N VAL A 220 -6.87 -9.35 11.63
CA VAL A 220 -6.73 -10.37 12.68
C VAL A 220 -6.12 -11.61 12.06
N MET A 221 -5.08 -12.16 12.67
CA MET A 221 -4.52 -13.47 12.32
C MET A 221 -4.23 -14.29 13.57
N GLU A 222 -4.46 -15.59 13.48
CA GLU A 222 -4.12 -16.57 14.50
C GLU A 222 -2.95 -17.40 13.98
N LEU A 223 -1.84 -17.41 14.71
CA LEU A 223 -0.71 -18.29 14.40
C LEU A 223 -0.81 -19.55 15.25
N ARG A 224 -0.85 -20.73 14.63
CA ARG A 224 -0.84 -22.03 15.33
C ARG A 224 0.03 -23.01 14.58
N GLN A 225 0.77 -23.87 15.27
CA GLN A 225 1.51 -24.94 14.61
C GLN A 225 0.55 -25.85 13.83
N GLY A 226 0.93 -26.24 12.61
CA GLY A 226 0.13 -27.10 11.75
C GLY A 226 0.09 -26.63 10.29
N ALA A 227 -0.94 -27.09 9.58
CA ALA A 227 -1.14 -26.71 8.18
C ALA A 227 -1.50 -25.23 8.07
N ALA A 228 -0.67 -24.47 7.36
CA ALA A 228 -0.89 -23.05 7.14
C ALA A 228 -2.03 -22.81 6.15
N ASN A 229 -2.82 -21.77 6.42
CA ASN A 229 -3.90 -21.28 5.59
C ASN A 229 -3.65 -19.80 5.25
N TYR A 230 -3.33 -19.53 3.99
CA TYR A 230 -3.08 -18.18 3.48
C TYR A 230 -4.32 -17.55 2.84
N GLN A 231 -5.51 -17.95 3.32
CA GLN A 231 -6.78 -17.31 3.00
C GLN A 231 -7.20 -16.38 4.13
N ALA A 232 -7.79 -15.25 3.79
CA ALA A 232 -8.37 -14.35 4.77
C ALA A 232 -9.81 -13.95 4.41
N GLN A 233 -10.71 -14.08 5.37
CA GLN A 233 -12.11 -13.69 5.24
C GLN A 233 -12.24 -12.17 5.35
N VAL A 234 -12.96 -11.53 4.43
CA VAL A 234 -13.13 -10.07 4.39
C VAL A 234 -14.55 -9.68 4.77
N PHE A 235 -14.68 -8.85 5.81
CA PHE A 235 -15.92 -8.34 6.36
C PHE A 235 -16.06 -6.84 6.10
N ASP A 236 -17.28 -6.36 5.87
CA ASP A 236 -17.58 -4.95 5.60
C ASP A 236 -17.32 -4.00 6.78
N ARG A 237 -17.44 -4.54 7.98
CA ARG A 237 -17.41 -3.81 9.25
C ARG A 237 -17.21 -4.80 10.40
N LEU A 238 -16.86 -4.27 11.57
CA LEU A 238 -16.51 -5.04 12.77
C LEU A 238 -17.64 -5.94 13.29
N ASP A 239 -18.90 -5.54 13.12
CA ASP A 239 -20.09 -6.24 13.61
C ASP A 239 -20.81 -7.03 12.50
N ALA A 240 -20.18 -7.21 11.34
CA ALA A 240 -20.78 -7.96 10.23
C ALA A 240 -20.92 -9.45 10.58
N PRO A 241 -22.12 -10.05 10.43
CA PRO A 241 -22.35 -11.45 10.82
C PRO A 241 -21.70 -12.44 9.84
N ASN A 242 -21.47 -12.03 8.59
CA ASN A 242 -20.89 -12.86 7.54
C ASN A 242 -19.80 -12.08 6.79
N HIS A 243 -18.81 -12.79 6.29
CA HIS A 243 -17.81 -12.22 5.39
C HIS A 243 -18.41 -12.05 3.98
N GLN A 244 -17.96 -11.03 3.26
CA GLN A 244 -18.37 -10.76 1.88
C GLN A 244 -17.69 -11.68 0.87
N HIS A 245 -16.38 -11.85 1.04
CA HIS A 245 -15.53 -12.60 0.13
C HIS A 245 -14.29 -13.07 0.88
N THR A 246 -13.51 -13.93 0.22
CA THR A 246 -12.24 -14.44 0.75
C THR A 246 -11.11 -14.02 -0.17
N ILE A 247 -10.06 -13.42 0.38
CA ILE A 247 -8.79 -13.21 -0.30
C ILE A 247 -7.88 -14.40 -0.05
N ALA A 248 -6.98 -14.72 -0.99
CA ALA A 248 -6.00 -15.79 -0.79
C ALA A 248 -4.68 -15.49 -1.48
N TYR A 249 -3.58 -15.98 -0.92
CA TYR A 249 -2.34 -16.11 -1.67
C TYR A 249 -2.21 -17.54 -2.20
N THR A 250 -2.30 -17.72 -3.51
CA THR A 250 -2.14 -19.02 -4.18
C THR A 250 -1.52 -18.83 -5.56
N ASN A 251 -0.83 -19.86 -6.06
CA ASN A 251 -0.11 -19.83 -7.34
C ASN A 251 0.89 -18.66 -7.48
N GLY A 252 1.44 -18.17 -6.37
CA GLY A 252 2.37 -17.03 -6.38
C GLY A 252 1.70 -15.66 -6.43
N HIS A 253 0.37 -15.61 -6.50
CA HIS A 253 -0.43 -14.39 -6.65
C HIS A 253 -1.37 -14.18 -5.46
N LEU A 254 -1.60 -12.91 -5.14
CA LEU A 254 -2.69 -12.53 -4.24
C LEU A 254 -3.97 -12.38 -5.06
N ILE A 255 -4.98 -13.16 -4.67
CA ILE A 255 -6.31 -13.19 -5.25
C ILE A 255 -7.25 -12.40 -4.35
N ALA A 256 -7.94 -11.41 -4.92
CA ALA A 256 -8.88 -10.59 -4.16
C ALA A 256 -10.24 -11.25 -3.89
N ASP A 257 -10.63 -12.27 -4.65
CA ASP A 257 -11.85 -13.04 -4.41
C ASP A 257 -11.63 -14.45 -4.97
N VAL A 258 -11.51 -15.42 -4.05
CA VAL A 258 -11.28 -16.83 -4.37
C VAL A 258 -12.42 -17.42 -5.19
N GLN A 259 -13.67 -17.11 -4.85
CA GLN A 259 -14.83 -17.68 -5.53
C GLN A 259 -14.92 -17.15 -6.97
N SER A 260 -14.74 -15.84 -7.14
CA SER A 260 -14.68 -15.23 -8.46
C SER A 260 -13.48 -15.75 -9.26
N TYR A 261 -12.30 -15.88 -8.65
CA TYR A 261 -11.12 -16.40 -9.36
C TYR A 261 -11.30 -17.82 -9.87
N GLN A 262 -11.92 -18.72 -9.09
CA GLN A 262 -12.15 -20.10 -9.52
C GLN A 262 -12.93 -20.18 -10.84
N GLN A 263 -13.85 -19.26 -11.09
CA GLN A 263 -14.62 -19.19 -12.34
C GLN A 263 -13.74 -18.79 -13.55
N TRP A 264 -12.72 -17.97 -13.31
CA TRP A 264 -11.88 -17.38 -14.35
C TRP A 264 -10.45 -17.92 -14.37
N ALA A 265 -10.14 -18.93 -13.54
CA ALA A 265 -8.80 -19.49 -13.38
C ALA A 265 -8.19 -20.00 -14.70
N PHE A 266 -9.04 -20.37 -15.68
CA PHE A 266 -8.58 -20.79 -17.01
C PHE A 266 -7.93 -19.67 -17.84
N ILE A 267 -8.14 -18.41 -17.47
CA ILE A 267 -7.50 -17.23 -18.11
C ILE A 267 -6.12 -16.97 -17.51
N ASP A 268 -5.90 -17.37 -16.25
CA ASP A 268 -4.64 -17.16 -15.54
C ASP A 268 -3.57 -18.09 -16.08
N GLY A 269 -2.45 -17.52 -16.52
CA GLY A 269 -1.37 -18.25 -17.17
C GLY A 269 -0.63 -17.41 -18.21
N THR A 270 0.25 -18.07 -18.96
CA THR A 270 1.02 -17.41 -20.01
C THR A 270 0.18 -17.23 -21.26
N SER A 271 -0.09 -15.98 -21.64
CA SER A 271 -0.73 -15.68 -22.91
C SER A 271 0.16 -16.10 -24.09
N SER A 272 -0.44 -16.71 -25.12
CA SER A 272 0.22 -16.95 -26.41
C SER A 272 0.48 -15.65 -27.18
N LEU A 273 -0.18 -14.55 -26.78
CA LEU A 273 0.02 -13.22 -27.32
C LEU A 273 1.03 -12.45 -26.46
N SER A 274 1.94 -11.73 -27.12
CA SER A 274 2.88 -10.84 -26.42
C SER A 274 2.18 -9.55 -26.00
N TRP A 275 1.98 -9.39 -24.69
CA TRP A 275 1.47 -8.14 -24.11
C TRP A 275 2.53 -7.05 -24.14
N ARG A 276 2.12 -5.82 -24.45
CA ARG A 276 2.99 -4.64 -24.46
C ARG A 276 2.31 -3.50 -23.71
N SER A 277 3.06 -2.85 -22.82
CA SER A 277 2.60 -1.60 -22.20
C SER A 277 2.46 -0.51 -23.25
N GLY A 278 1.37 0.27 -23.19
CA GLY A 278 1.18 1.46 -24.03
C GLY A 278 2.29 2.51 -23.87
N LEU A 279 2.27 3.52 -24.73
CA LEU A 279 3.19 4.67 -24.68
C LEU A 279 3.11 5.34 -23.29
N LYS A 280 4.25 5.46 -22.60
CA LYS A 280 4.37 6.16 -21.32
C LYS A 280 5.18 7.44 -21.50
N HIS A 281 4.63 8.57 -21.08
CA HIS A 281 5.28 9.87 -21.09
C HIS A 281 4.82 10.72 -19.89
N ASP A 282 5.71 11.57 -19.40
CA ASP A 282 5.45 12.40 -18.21
C ASP A 282 5.03 13.84 -18.61
N ALA A 283 5.15 14.21 -19.89
CA ALA A 283 4.84 15.54 -20.41
C ALA A 283 3.45 15.60 -21.08
N ALA A 284 2.43 15.02 -20.45
CA ALA A 284 1.08 14.94 -21.03
C ALA A 284 0.45 16.29 -21.35
N THR A 285 0.86 17.35 -20.65
CA THR A 285 0.44 18.73 -20.91
C THR A 285 0.83 19.22 -22.30
N ILE A 286 1.99 18.77 -22.80
CA ILE A 286 2.65 19.25 -24.01
C ILE A 286 2.51 18.23 -25.15
N MET A 287 2.62 16.94 -24.82
CA MET A 287 2.66 15.87 -25.82
C MET A 287 1.28 15.38 -26.24
N GLU A 288 0.24 15.55 -25.42
CA GLU A 288 -1.12 15.15 -25.81
C GLU A 288 -1.90 16.30 -26.43
N LEU A 289 -2.46 16.03 -27.61
CA LEU A 289 -3.10 17.02 -28.46
C LEU A 289 -4.60 16.75 -28.59
N THR A 290 -5.36 17.83 -28.65
CA THR A 290 -6.80 17.84 -28.94
C THR A 290 -7.06 18.54 -30.25
N ASP A 291 -7.96 17.99 -31.06
CA ASP A 291 -8.38 18.61 -32.31
C ASP A 291 -9.40 19.71 -32.00
N LYS A 292 -9.17 20.91 -32.53
CA LYS A 292 -10.16 21.98 -32.61
C LYS A 292 -10.20 22.45 -34.06
N ASN A 293 -11.28 22.11 -34.75
CA ASN A 293 -11.53 22.50 -36.15
C ASN A 293 -10.36 22.16 -37.09
N GLY A 294 -9.77 20.97 -36.94
CA GLY A 294 -8.67 20.51 -37.81
C GLY A 294 -7.28 21.05 -37.44
N SER A 295 -7.15 21.82 -36.35
CA SER A 295 -5.86 22.22 -35.79
C SER A 295 -5.62 21.54 -34.44
N TRP A 296 -4.36 21.19 -34.18
CA TRP A 296 -3.95 20.57 -32.93
C TRP A 296 -3.65 21.60 -31.85
N TYR A 297 -4.10 21.33 -30.63
CA TYR A 297 -3.83 22.14 -29.45
C TYR A 297 -3.36 21.27 -28.29
N ASN A 298 -2.35 21.75 -27.57
CA ASN A 298 -1.91 21.12 -26.32
C ASN A 298 -2.85 21.47 -25.15
N ARG A 299 -2.53 21.01 -23.93
CA ARG A 299 -3.36 21.28 -22.75
C ARG A 299 -3.21 22.69 -22.18
N LEU A 300 -2.20 23.45 -22.62
CA LEU A 300 -2.08 24.88 -22.33
C LEU A 300 -2.99 25.72 -23.24
N GLY A 301 -3.61 25.11 -24.25
CA GLY A 301 -4.45 25.81 -25.23
C GLY A 301 -3.64 26.45 -26.35
N GLU A 302 -2.35 26.14 -26.46
CA GLU A 302 -1.46 26.62 -27.51
C GLU A 302 -1.67 25.79 -28.78
N ARG A 303 -1.65 26.45 -29.93
CA ARG A 303 -1.70 25.77 -31.23
C ARG A 303 -0.37 25.08 -31.49
N VAL A 304 -0.42 23.80 -31.84
CA VAL A 304 0.76 22.98 -32.11
C VAL A 304 0.93 22.81 -33.61
N ASP A 305 1.99 23.40 -34.16
CA ASP A 305 2.46 23.21 -35.54
C ASP A 305 3.78 22.45 -35.52
N VAL A 306 3.70 21.13 -35.72
CA VAL A 306 4.86 20.21 -35.75
C VAL A 306 4.73 19.28 -36.95
N GLU A 307 5.83 18.64 -37.34
CA GLU A 307 5.86 17.71 -38.46
C GLU A 307 4.88 16.53 -38.24
N PRO A 308 3.91 16.30 -39.15
CA PRO A 308 2.88 15.28 -38.97
C PRO A 308 3.41 13.86 -38.77
N ALA A 309 4.62 13.57 -39.27
CA ALA A 309 5.29 12.27 -39.11
C ALA A 309 5.55 11.87 -37.64
N TYR A 310 5.48 12.84 -36.72
CA TYR A 310 5.69 12.63 -35.28
C TYR A 310 4.39 12.74 -34.47
N VAL A 311 3.24 12.93 -35.13
CA VAL A 311 1.92 13.05 -34.50
C VAL A 311 1.11 11.79 -34.76
N TYR A 312 0.80 11.06 -33.69
CA TYR A 312 0.11 9.77 -33.77
C TYR A 312 -1.28 9.85 -33.11
N PRO A 313 -2.29 9.14 -33.62
CA PRO A 313 -3.59 9.06 -32.95
C PRO A 313 -3.45 8.51 -31.52
N LEU A 314 -4.06 9.21 -30.56
CA LEU A 314 -4.06 8.81 -29.16
C LEU A 314 -5.43 8.26 -28.78
N VAL A 315 -5.49 6.96 -28.51
CA VAL A 315 -6.68 6.30 -27.97
C VAL A 315 -6.34 5.84 -26.56
N LYS A 316 -7.06 6.39 -25.58
CA LYS A 316 -6.95 6.01 -24.16
C LYS A 316 -7.96 4.91 -23.82
N GLY A 317 -7.78 4.27 -22.67
CA GLY A 317 -8.75 3.30 -22.16
C GLY A 317 -10.17 3.86 -22.15
N SER A 318 -10.37 5.08 -21.68
CA SER A 318 -11.70 5.72 -21.66
C SER A 318 -12.33 5.87 -23.06
N ASP A 319 -11.54 5.99 -24.13
CA ASP A 319 -12.08 6.00 -25.50
C ASP A 319 -12.55 4.62 -25.93
N ILE A 320 -11.84 3.56 -25.52
CA ILE A 320 -12.22 2.17 -25.78
C ILE A 320 -13.55 1.88 -25.08
N GLN A 321 -13.70 2.26 -23.81
CA GLN A 321 -14.97 2.13 -23.09
C GLN A 321 -16.11 2.87 -23.81
N ARG A 322 -15.85 4.10 -24.29
CA ARG A 322 -16.86 4.86 -25.04
C ARG A 322 -17.29 4.12 -26.31
N LEU A 323 -16.35 3.54 -27.05
CA LEU A 323 -16.66 2.74 -28.24
C LEU A 323 -17.55 1.54 -27.90
N PHE A 324 -17.25 0.81 -26.82
CA PHE A 324 -18.11 -0.28 -26.35
C PHE A 324 -19.52 0.18 -25.95
N LEU A 325 -19.65 1.40 -25.42
CA LEU A 325 -20.93 2.03 -25.10
C LEU A 325 -21.61 2.70 -26.30
N GLY A 326 -21.14 2.46 -27.53
CA GLY A 326 -21.69 3.07 -28.76
C GLY A 326 -21.47 4.58 -28.88
N LYS A 327 -20.54 5.15 -28.11
CA LYS A 327 -20.23 6.59 -28.10
C LYS A 327 -18.99 6.88 -28.94
N THR A 328 -18.99 8.03 -29.61
CA THR A 328 -17.83 8.52 -30.37
C THR A 328 -16.64 8.79 -29.42
N PRO A 329 -15.44 8.26 -29.72
CA PRO A 329 -14.23 8.52 -28.96
C PRO A 329 -13.76 9.96 -29.17
N HIS A 330 -12.93 10.47 -28.24
CA HIS A 330 -12.37 11.80 -28.42
C HIS A 330 -11.27 11.79 -29.49
N LYS A 331 -11.33 12.73 -30.44
CA LYS A 331 -10.26 12.92 -31.43
C LYS A 331 -9.04 13.55 -30.75
N ARG A 332 -8.05 12.70 -30.47
CA ARG A 332 -6.80 13.08 -29.79
C ARG A 332 -5.59 12.57 -30.56
N ALA A 333 -4.47 13.25 -30.37
CA ALA A 333 -3.19 12.80 -30.86
C ALA A 333 -2.12 12.90 -29.77
N VAL A 334 -0.97 12.30 -30.03
CA VAL A 334 0.20 12.36 -29.18
C VAL A 334 1.45 12.57 -30.03
N ILE A 335 2.33 13.45 -29.57
CA ILE A 335 3.66 13.65 -30.15
C ILE A 335 4.56 12.50 -29.71
N VAL A 336 5.28 11.87 -30.64
CA VAL A 336 6.20 10.77 -30.33
C VAL A 336 7.55 11.06 -30.97
N PRO A 337 8.53 11.61 -30.21
CA PRO A 337 9.78 12.15 -30.76
C PRO A 337 10.85 11.08 -31.09
N GLN A 338 10.58 9.81 -30.81
CA GLN A 338 11.51 8.68 -31.01
C GLN A 338 10.73 7.44 -31.45
N LYS A 339 11.40 6.52 -32.13
CA LYS A 339 10.88 5.22 -32.58
C LYS A 339 11.34 4.07 -31.68
N ARG A 340 12.48 4.21 -31.01
CA ARG A 340 13.06 3.21 -30.10
C ARG A 340 13.28 3.79 -28.71
N LEU A 341 13.25 2.94 -27.69
CA LEU A 341 13.60 3.37 -26.34
C LEU A 341 15.07 3.80 -26.27
N GLY A 342 15.33 4.94 -25.64
CA GLY A 342 16.68 5.49 -25.52
C GLY A 342 17.25 6.12 -26.80
N GLU A 343 16.45 6.22 -27.88
CA GLU A 343 16.88 6.87 -29.12
C GLU A 343 17.23 8.35 -28.89
N ASP A 344 18.31 8.79 -29.52
CA ASP A 344 18.69 10.19 -29.47
C ASP A 344 17.75 11.05 -30.34
N THR A 345 17.09 12.00 -29.70
CA THR A 345 16.19 12.99 -30.27
C THR A 345 16.89 14.23 -30.84
N THR A 346 18.22 14.38 -30.72
CA THR A 346 18.92 15.55 -31.31
C THR A 346 18.78 15.65 -32.82
N HIS A 347 18.62 14.52 -33.51
CA HIS A 347 18.39 14.47 -34.96
C HIS A 347 17.19 15.31 -35.42
N LEU A 348 16.19 15.51 -34.53
CA LEU A 348 15.01 16.31 -34.81
C LEU A 348 15.36 17.76 -35.16
N ALA A 349 16.48 18.30 -34.67
CA ALA A 349 16.94 19.63 -35.05
C ALA A 349 17.09 19.80 -36.57
N HIS A 350 17.38 18.70 -37.28
CA HIS A 350 17.56 18.69 -38.73
C HIS A 350 16.37 18.03 -39.45
N THR A 351 15.81 16.95 -38.90
CA THR A 351 14.75 16.19 -39.58
C THR A 351 13.34 16.67 -39.27
N ALA A 352 13.14 17.42 -38.19
CA ALA A 352 11.86 17.89 -37.70
C ALA A 352 12.01 19.22 -36.91
N PRO A 353 12.49 20.29 -37.57
CA PRO A 353 12.88 21.52 -36.89
C PRO A 353 11.72 22.21 -36.15
N LYS A 354 10.47 22.08 -36.62
CA LYS A 354 9.31 22.64 -35.91
C LYS A 354 9.06 21.90 -34.61
N LEU A 355 9.08 20.58 -34.65
CA LEU A 355 8.99 19.74 -33.45
C LEU A 355 10.14 20.02 -32.49
N TRP A 356 11.36 20.15 -32.99
CA TRP A 356 12.52 20.47 -32.16
C TRP A 356 12.36 21.82 -31.45
N ALA A 357 11.93 22.85 -32.16
CA ALA A 357 11.64 24.16 -31.56
C ALA A 357 10.57 24.05 -30.47
N TYR A 358 9.45 23.38 -30.78
CA TYR A 358 8.35 23.15 -29.85
C TYR A 358 8.79 22.43 -28.56
N LEU A 359 9.58 21.37 -28.68
CA LEU A 359 10.06 20.61 -27.52
C LEU A 359 11.04 21.43 -26.66
N ASN A 360 11.90 22.24 -27.29
CA ASN A 360 12.83 23.12 -26.58
C ASN A 360 12.10 24.24 -25.82
N GLU A 361 11.10 24.87 -26.44
CA GLU A 361 10.25 25.88 -25.80
C GLU A 361 9.61 25.33 -24.52
N HIS A 362 9.18 24.07 -24.54
CA HIS A 362 8.54 23.41 -23.40
C HIS A 362 9.46 22.49 -22.59
N ALA A 363 10.78 22.63 -22.71
CA ALA A 363 11.76 21.73 -22.08
C ALA A 363 11.59 21.62 -20.55
N ALA A 364 11.04 22.65 -19.90
CA ALA A 364 10.73 22.65 -18.47
C ALA A 364 9.80 21.50 -18.05
N HIS A 365 8.86 21.07 -18.91
CA HIS A 365 7.94 19.98 -18.65
C HIS A 365 8.60 18.58 -18.71
N PHE A 366 9.86 18.51 -19.14
CA PHE A 366 10.62 17.27 -19.27
C PHE A 366 11.64 17.06 -18.12
N LYS A 367 11.76 17.98 -17.15
CA LYS A 367 12.79 17.96 -16.09
C LYS A 367 12.68 16.77 -15.11
N LYS A 368 13.83 16.47 -14.48
CA LYS A 368 14.18 15.26 -13.68
C LYS A 368 13.29 15.01 -12.46
N GLU A 369 12.77 16.07 -11.82
CA GLU A 369 11.99 16.01 -10.58
C GLU A 369 10.64 15.30 -10.73
N ASN A 370 10.11 15.22 -11.97
CA ASN A 370 8.85 14.54 -12.29
C ASN A 370 9.02 13.07 -12.70
N ARG A 371 10.22 12.47 -12.54
CA ARG A 371 10.55 11.16 -13.13
C ARG A 371 11.29 10.21 -12.17
N PRO A 372 10.59 9.56 -11.22
CA PRO A 372 11.24 8.72 -10.20
C PRO A 372 11.79 7.37 -10.70
N TYR A 373 11.54 6.95 -11.95
CA TYR A 373 11.78 5.57 -12.41
C TYR A 373 12.94 5.35 -13.40
N ILE A 374 13.63 6.40 -13.86
CA ILE A 374 14.67 6.25 -14.90
C ILE A 374 15.86 7.17 -14.57
N ALA A 375 16.64 6.75 -13.59
CA ALA A 375 17.90 7.39 -13.22
C ALA A 375 19.03 6.38 -13.41
N THR A 376 19.54 6.27 -14.63
CA THR A 376 20.93 5.90 -14.99
C THR A 376 21.03 5.86 -16.51
N ASN A 377 21.91 6.70 -17.07
CA ASN A 377 22.23 6.85 -18.52
C ASN A 377 21.07 7.19 -19.48
N ARG A 378 20.77 8.50 -19.63
CA ARG A 378 20.05 8.98 -20.82
C ARG A 378 20.96 9.74 -21.78
N PRO A 379 20.88 9.44 -23.09
CA PRO A 379 21.55 10.20 -24.14
C PRO A 379 20.75 11.40 -24.70
N SER A 380 19.49 11.66 -24.28
CA SER A 380 18.66 12.67 -24.97
C SER A 380 17.55 13.38 -24.16
N PRO A 381 17.31 14.70 -24.37
CA PRO A 381 16.47 15.55 -23.52
C PRO A 381 14.95 15.30 -23.58
N PHE A 382 14.40 14.86 -24.71
CA PHE A 382 12.94 14.75 -24.93
C PHE A 382 12.40 13.32 -24.93
N SER A 383 13.12 12.42 -24.29
CA SER A 383 12.81 10.99 -24.37
C SER A 383 11.59 10.55 -23.54
N VAL A 384 10.80 9.63 -24.12
CA VAL A 384 9.66 8.96 -23.50
C VAL A 384 10.07 7.62 -22.87
N SER A 385 9.32 7.15 -21.87
CA SER A 385 9.72 6.04 -20.99
C SER A 385 9.27 4.66 -21.45
N ALA A 386 8.34 4.55 -22.41
CA ALA A 386 7.97 3.30 -23.07
C ALA A 386 7.47 3.58 -24.49
N ILE A 387 7.93 2.83 -25.50
CA ILE A 387 7.47 2.92 -26.90
C ILE A 387 7.19 1.53 -27.42
N ILE A 388 6.07 1.37 -28.13
CA ILE A 388 5.77 0.16 -28.89
C ILE A 388 6.04 0.44 -30.37
N PRO A 389 6.86 -0.35 -31.08
CA PRO A 389 7.04 -0.23 -32.53
C PRO A 389 5.67 -0.26 -33.24
N PHE A 390 5.37 0.73 -34.08
CA PHE A 390 4.08 0.84 -34.77
C PHE A 390 3.96 -0.24 -35.87
N HIS A 391 3.36 -1.38 -35.54
CA HIS A 391 2.98 -2.44 -36.49
C HIS A 391 1.46 -2.36 -36.79
N PRO A 392 1.00 -2.65 -38.03
CA PRO A 392 -0.38 -2.42 -38.50
C PRO A 392 -1.52 -3.16 -37.78
N ILE A 393 -1.25 -4.20 -36.98
CA ILE A 393 -2.30 -4.94 -36.26
C ILE A 393 -1.89 -5.06 -34.80
N LYS A 394 -2.66 -4.44 -33.90
CA LYS A 394 -2.49 -4.54 -32.44
C LYS A 394 -3.87 -4.64 -31.78
N SER A 395 -4.08 -5.71 -31.02
CA SER A 395 -5.18 -5.79 -30.06
C SER A 395 -4.89 -4.83 -28.89
N ARG A 396 -5.92 -4.11 -28.44
CA ARG A 396 -5.85 -3.22 -27.28
C ARG A 396 -6.76 -3.75 -26.20
N CYS A 397 -6.19 -4.11 -25.05
CA CYS A 397 -6.96 -4.34 -23.83
C CYS A 397 -6.89 -3.07 -22.98
N GLN A 398 -8.04 -2.59 -22.53
CA GLN A 398 -8.07 -1.60 -21.47
C GLN A 398 -7.70 -2.29 -20.15
N GLY A 399 -6.88 -1.64 -19.31
CA GLY A 399 -6.73 -2.13 -17.93
C GLY A 399 -8.09 -2.18 -17.25
N PHE A 400 -8.39 -3.27 -16.54
CA PHE A 400 -9.71 -3.51 -15.95
C PHE A 400 -10.24 -2.27 -15.22
N ILE A 401 -11.32 -1.69 -15.73
CA ILE A 401 -12.00 -0.56 -15.08
C ILE A 401 -12.88 -1.14 -13.98
N LYS A 402 -12.81 -0.56 -12.79
CA LYS A 402 -13.74 -0.83 -11.70
C LYS A 402 -15.15 -0.43 -12.12
N THR A 403 -15.95 -1.37 -12.61
CA THR A 403 -17.42 -1.25 -12.65
C THR A 403 -17.96 -1.70 -11.29
N HIS A 404 -18.99 -1.05 -10.78
CA HIS A 404 -19.46 -1.26 -9.39
C HIS A 404 -20.06 -2.64 -9.10
N ASP A 405 -20.13 -3.53 -10.08
CA ASP A 405 -20.58 -4.90 -9.89
C ASP A 405 -19.44 -5.86 -10.24
N SER A 406 -18.98 -6.58 -9.21
CA SER A 406 -18.18 -7.82 -9.25
C SER A 406 -16.94 -7.85 -10.14
N SER A 407 -15.73 -7.83 -9.56
CA SER A 407 -14.64 -8.78 -9.88
C SER A 407 -13.28 -8.45 -9.24
N SER A 408 -12.49 -9.51 -9.12
CA SER A 408 -11.22 -9.70 -8.42
C SER A 408 -10.04 -8.90 -8.96
N TYR A 409 -9.20 -8.38 -8.07
CA TYR A 409 -7.90 -7.79 -8.38
C TYR A 409 -6.77 -8.79 -8.14
N VAL A 410 -5.88 -8.95 -9.12
CA VAL A 410 -4.52 -9.46 -8.91
C VAL A 410 -3.60 -8.26 -9.09
N HIS A 411 -2.96 -7.81 -8.00
CA HIS A 411 -2.01 -6.71 -8.03
C HIS A 411 -0.60 -7.31 -8.04
N THR A 412 0.08 -7.31 -9.19
CA THR A 412 1.52 -7.61 -9.25
C THR A 412 2.31 -6.30 -9.19
N LYS A 413 3.29 -6.24 -8.28
CA LYS A 413 4.23 -5.10 -8.14
C LYS A 413 5.40 -5.14 -9.14
N SER A 414 5.49 -6.17 -9.98
CA SER A 414 6.44 -6.25 -11.08
C SER A 414 5.72 -5.88 -12.38
N GLY A 415 6.38 -5.10 -13.24
CA GLY A 415 5.86 -4.59 -14.51
C GLY A 415 5.58 -5.66 -15.59
N GLN A 416 5.05 -6.81 -15.21
CA GLN A 416 4.41 -7.78 -16.09
C GLN A 416 2.91 -7.69 -15.87
N PHE A 417 2.24 -7.03 -16.80
CA PHE A 417 0.81 -7.20 -17.00
C PHE A 417 0.63 -8.62 -17.53
N CYS A 418 -0.06 -9.48 -16.77
CA CYS A 418 -0.56 -10.76 -17.26
C CYS A 418 -1.76 -10.52 -18.18
#